data_AF-A0A529GDP3-F1
#
_entry.id   AF-A0A529GDP3-F1
#
_cell.length_a   1.000
_cell.length_b   1.000
_cell.length_c   1.000
_cell.angle_alpha   90.00
_cell.angle_beta   90.00
_cell.angle_gamma   90.00
#
_symmetry.space_group_name_H-M   'P 1'
#
loop_
_entity.id
_entity.type
_entity.pdbx_description
1 polymer ?
#
loop_
_entity_poly.entity_id
_entity_poly.type
_entity_poly.pdbx_seq_one_letter_code
_entity_poly.pdbx_strand_id
1 'polypeptide(L)' 'MTRIYISQRPPHLLDLDAGIATAKAEIEAAAAQGADLVVFPETWL' A
#
# COMPACT_ATOMS: atom_id res chain seq x y z
N MET A 1 0.29 5.67 20.67
CA MET A 1 0.81 6.55 19.61
C MET A 1 0.44 5.89 18.31
N THR A 2 -0.35 6.52 17.44
CA THR A 2 -0.77 5.91 16.17
C THR A 2 0.39 5.93 15.18
N ARG A 3 0.70 4.81 14.54
CA ARG A 3 1.74 4.68 13.51
C ARG A 3 1.11 4.62 12.12
N ILE A 4 1.48 5.55 11.25
CA ILE A 4 0.92 5.67 9.90
C ILE A 4 2.01 5.30 8.88
N TYR A 5 1.64 4.50 7.89
CA TYR A 5 2.46 4.17 6.73
C TYR A 5 1.87 4.83 5.48
N ILE A 6 2.70 5.56 4.73
CA ILE A 6 2.33 6.21 3.48
C ILE A 6 3.06 5.49 2.34
N SER A 7 2.30 4.90 1.41
CA SER A 7 2.87 4.30 0.22
C SER A 7 3.30 5.37 -0.79
N GLN A 8 4.54 5.30 -1.24
CA GLN A 8 5.10 6.18 -2.27
C GLN A 8 5.68 5.36 -3.42
N ARG A 9 4.80 4.59 -4.08
CA ARG A 9 5.13 3.80 -5.27
C ARG A 9 4.29 4.24 -6.46
N PRO A 10 4.72 4.01 -7.71
CA PRO A 10 3.86 4.19 -8.88
C PRO A 10 2.80 3.07 -8.96
N PRO A 11 1.65 3.33 -9.60
CA PRO A 11 0.68 2.29 -9.91
C PRO A 11 1.22 1.34 -10.99
N HIS A 12 0.63 0.15 -11.08
CA HIS A 12 0.81 -0.71 -12.26
C HIS A 12 -0.11 -0.22 -13.38
N LEU A 13 0.45 0.04 -14.56
CA LEU A 13 -0.32 0.65 -15.65
C LEU A 13 -1.31 -0.35 -16.26
N LEU A 14 -2.62 -0.11 -16.03
CA LEU A 14 -3.73 -0.92 -16.55
C LEU A 14 -3.64 -2.40 -16.16
N ASP A 15 -2.94 -2.71 -15.07
CA ASP A 15 -2.80 -4.05 -14.51
C ASP A 15 -3.29 -4.06 -13.06
N LEU A 16 -4.61 -4.22 -12.94
CA LEU A 16 -5.30 -4.20 -11.65
C LEU A 16 -4.85 -5.36 -10.75
N ASP A 17 -4.57 -6.53 -11.32
CA ASP A 17 -4.17 -7.71 -10.54
C ASP A 17 -2.77 -7.52 -9.94
N ALA A 18 -1.82 -6.97 -10.69
CA ALA A 18 -0.51 -6.58 -10.18
C ALA A 18 -0.61 -5.46 -9.12
N GLY A 19 -1.51 -4.50 -9.34
CA GLY A 19 -1.88 -3.45 -8.37
C GLY A 19 -2.33 -4.04 -7.04
N ILE A 20 -3.32 -4.93 -7.06
CA ILE A 20 -3.86 -5.60 -5.87
C ILE A 20 -2.80 -6.45 -5.17
N ALA A 21 -1.98 -7.19 -5.92
CA ALA A 21 -0.90 -8.00 -5.35
C ALA A 21 0.12 -7.12 -4.61
N THR A 22 0.48 -5.97 -5.18
CA THR A 22 1.41 -5.02 -4.57
C THR A 22 0.80 -4.35 -3.34
N ALA A 23 -0.47 -3.95 -3.39
CA ALA A 23 -1.18 -3.38 -2.24
C ALA A 23 -1.19 -4.34 -1.05
N LYS A 24 -1.49 -5.63 -1.27
CA LYS A 24 -1.47 -6.66 -0.23
C LYS A 24 -0.10 -6.79 0.41
N ALA A 25 0.94 -6.91 -0.40
CA ALA A 25 2.32 -7.02 0.09
C ALA A 25 2.75 -5.79 0.92
N GLU A 26 2.34 -4.57 0.52
CA GLU A 26 2.63 -3.37 1.30
C GLU A 26 1.87 -3.29 2.61
N ILE A 27 0.60 -3.70 2.62
CA ILE A 27 -0.20 -3.76 3.85
C ILE A 27 0.44 -4.74 4.83
N GLU A 28 0.84 -5.92 4.38
CA GLU A 28 1.53 -6.92 5.21
C GLU A 28 2.85 -6.39 5.77
N ALA A 29 3.67 -5.73 4.93
CA ALA A 29 4.93 -5.14 5.36
C ALA A 29 4.75 -3.98 6.34
N ALA A 30 3.71 -3.15 6.18
CA ALA A 30 3.39 -2.07 7.08
C ALA A 30 2.86 -2.61 8.42
N ALA A 31 2.00 -3.63 8.39
CA ALA A 31 1.49 -4.30 9.59
C ALA A 31 2.62 -4.97 10.39
N ALA A 32 3.58 -5.62 9.73
CA ALA A 32 4.76 -6.20 10.38
C ALA A 32 5.63 -5.14 11.10
N GLN A 33 5.55 -3.88 10.67
CA GLN A 33 6.21 -2.74 11.32
C GLN A 33 5.30 -2.06 12.38
N GLY A 34 4.11 -2.58 12.64
CA GLY A 34 3.16 -2.04 13.62
C GLY A 34 2.44 -0.78 13.15
N ALA A 35 2.20 -0.63 11.84
CA ALA A 35 1.34 0.44 11.34
C ALA A 35 -0.14 0.17 11.68
N ASP A 36 -0.83 1.20 12.14
CA ASP A 36 -2.28 1.18 12.41
C ASP A 36 -3.11 1.64 11.19
N LEU A 37 -2.48 2.38 10.26
CA LEU A 37 -3.09 2.91 9.06
C LEU A 37 -2.10 2.88 7.89
N VAL A 38 -2.58 2.44 6.73
CA VAL A 38 -1.86 2.45 5.44
C VAL A 38 -2.62 3.37 4.48
N VAL A 39 -1.92 4.32 3.86
CA VAL A 39 -2.50 5.24 2.87
C VAL A 39 -1.80 5.04 1.53
N PHE A 40 -2.61 4.89 0.47
CA PHE A 40 -2.15 4.83 -0.92
C PHE A 40 -2.42 6.16 -1.64
N PRO A 41 -1.64 6.49 -2.69
CA PRO A 41 -1.90 7.65 -3.52
C PRO A 41 -3.28 7.61 -4.20
N GLU A 42 -3.74 8.77 -4.65
CA GLU A 42 -4.96 8.87 -5.46
C GLU A 42 -4.79 8.09 -6.78
N THR A 43 -5.85 7.36 -7.19
CA THR A 43 -5.88 6.55 -8.43
C THR A 43 -4.72 5.54 -8.58
N TRP A 44 -4.22 5.01 -7.45
CA TRP A 44 -3.06 4.12 -7.46
C TRP A 44 -3.37 2.67 -7.90
N LEU A 45 -4.64 2.29 -7.96
CA LEU A 45 -5.11 0.98 -8.44
C LEU A 45 -5.67 1.06 -9.86
#